data_AF-A0AB34SPV9-F1
#
_entry.id   AF-A0AB34SPV9-F1
#
_cell.length_a   1.000
_cell.length_b   1.000
_cell.length_c   1.000
_cell.angle_alpha   90.00
_cell.angle_beta   90.00
_cell.angle_gamma   90.00
#
_symmetry.space_group_name_H-M   'P 1'
#
loop_
_entity.id
_entity.type
_entity.pdbx_description
1 polymer ?
#
loop_
_entity_poly.entity_id
_entity_poly.type
_entity_poly.pdbx_seq_one_letter_code
_entity_poly.pdbx_strand_id
1 'polypeptide(L)'
;MIKRKRLLISIMIAGICSSIFTNVKVFASDKSNKGFYIENGVLKSIDEDISGEVDIPSDVTEISEQLFFNNDKITKVVIPGSVKKISNMSFNGCENLTEVIIEEGVESIGGDCFTGCDNLEKVTIPSTVKKIDTNSFGLCGKLTDVDFKGDSLQIGRWAFTNTPWLEKQRNNDGLAIIGNVLLDGSKASGSVEIPAKVTIIEDGAFERNNNIEKIILSNKLKEIGQYAFYGCENLSSIQLPESLKSIGSSAFDGCKKISDIYIPYSVSQIGTNVFDENTNLTGNTEVYYKVQEQVKHELQYSIPSLTMFRAQAGWNSYNGNRFYKKPDGSIQTGWMSLNGRLYYFYSNGIQATGFINLNGTYYYLDPQGSGDDFGSLKTGWQSINGNWYYFNPQSEGDKAQGFMKTSWFCNNGNWYYFYSDGTMATGFIDLNEAYYYLDESNTSNIGIMKSGWQKINGYWYYFNTINDDGVAGMMRKGWKKINGVWYYFNYSDGKMASNTWVDGYYVNENGALEQ
;
A
#
# COMPACT_ATOMS: atom_id res chain seq x y z
N MET A 1 -23.14 -36.00 48.52
CA MET A 1 -23.04 -34.52 48.64
C MET A 1 -23.48 -33.87 47.33
N ILE A 2 -24.76 -34.07 47.04
CA ILE A 2 -25.50 -33.64 45.86
C ILE A 2 -26.89 -33.31 46.42
N LYS A 3 -27.50 -32.21 45.96
CA LYS A 3 -28.77 -31.59 46.41
C LYS A 3 -28.68 -30.66 47.63
N ARG A 4 -28.29 -29.40 47.38
CA ARG A 4 -28.90 -28.17 47.98
C ARG A 4 -28.16 -26.92 47.48
N LYS A 5 -28.58 -26.39 46.34
CA LYS A 5 -28.45 -24.96 45.93
C LYS A 5 -29.33 -24.73 44.69
N ARG A 6 -30.63 -24.99 44.82
CA ARG A 6 -31.69 -24.51 43.93
C ARG A 6 -32.59 -23.62 44.78
N LEU A 7 -32.15 -22.38 45.02
CA LEU A 7 -32.96 -21.20 45.37
C LEU A 7 -32.03 -19.98 45.51
N LEU A 8 -31.46 -19.48 44.41
CA LEU A 8 -30.71 -18.20 44.39
C LEU A 8 -30.42 -17.68 42.96
N ILE A 9 -31.34 -17.92 42.03
CA ILE A 9 -31.35 -17.27 40.70
C ILE A 9 -32.80 -16.89 40.41
N SER A 10 -33.20 -15.70 40.84
CA SER A 10 -34.41 -14.97 40.39
C SER A 10 -34.52 -13.55 41.00
N ILE A 11 -33.59 -13.11 41.87
CA ILE A 11 -33.57 -11.73 42.39
C ILE A 11 -32.12 -11.26 42.47
N MET A 12 -31.56 -10.84 41.32
CA MET A 12 -30.36 -9.99 41.26
C MET A 12 -30.19 -9.36 39.86
N ILE A 13 -31.25 -8.77 39.29
CA ILE A 13 -31.16 -7.77 38.20
C ILE A 13 -32.23 -6.72 38.48
N ALA A 14 -32.05 -5.97 39.56
CA ALA A 14 -32.81 -4.76 39.89
C ALA A 14 -31.90 -3.91 40.77
N GLY A 15 -31.05 -3.11 40.13
CA GLY A 15 -30.07 -2.29 40.82
C GLY A 15 -28.92 -1.94 39.90
N ILE A 16 -28.93 -0.69 39.41
CA ILE A 16 -27.94 -0.05 38.53
C ILE A 16 -28.25 -0.19 37.02
N CYS A 17 -29.38 0.40 36.64
CA CYS A 17 -29.50 1.09 35.35
C CYS A 17 -30.30 2.38 35.63
N SER A 18 -29.67 3.29 36.36
CA SER A 18 -30.20 4.61 36.72
C SER A 18 -29.35 5.69 36.06
N SER A 19 -29.45 5.77 34.74
CA SER A 19 -29.23 6.97 33.93
C SER A 19 -29.29 6.55 32.46
N ILE A 20 -30.04 7.29 31.64
CA ILE A 20 -30.28 7.08 30.20
C ILE A 20 -31.44 6.11 29.92
N PHE A 21 -32.67 6.58 30.07
CA PHE A 21 -33.79 6.33 29.13
C PHE A 21 -34.98 7.20 29.57
N THR A 22 -34.79 8.52 29.59
CA THR A 22 -35.90 9.47 29.45
C THR A 22 -35.94 9.90 28.00
N ASN A 23 -36.73 9.17 27.22
CA ASN A 23 -37.63 9.71 26.19
C ASN A 23 -38.44 8.56 25.62
N VAL A 24 -39.36 8.05 26.44
CA VAL A 24 -40.55 7.38 25.92
C VAL A 24 -41.40 8.46 25.27
N LYS A 25 -41.20 8.71 23.96
CA LYS A 25 -42.20 9.38 23.13
C LYS A 25 -43.29 8.34 22.83
N VAL A 26 -44.26 8.24 23.73
CA VAL A 26 -45.61 7.79 23.36
C VAL A 26 -46.33 9.03 22.83
N PHE A 27 -46.28 9.20 21.52
CA PHE A 27 -47.31 9.86 20.73
C PHE A 27 -47.48 9.03 19.45
N ALA A 28 -48.20 7.93 19.56
CA ALA A 28 -49.00 7.46 18.44
C ALA A 28 -50.17 8.45 18.31
N SER A 29 -49.98 9.46 17.48
CA SER A 29 -51.07 10.19 16.84
C SER A 29 -50.77 10.15 15.35
N ASP A 30 -51.72 9.70 14.54
CA ASP A 30 -51.71 9.78 13.09
C ASP A 30 -51.20 11.16 12.60
N LYS A 31 -49.89 11.28 12.35
CA LYS A 31 -49.40 12.16 11.30
C LYS A 31 -49.52 11.33 10.03
N SER A 32 -50.72 11.32 9.45
CA SER A 32 -50.85 11.09 8.01
C SER A 32 -49.71 11.84 7.31
N ASN A 33 -49.04 11.23 6.34
CA ASN A 33 -48.10 11.85 5.39
C ASN A 33 -48.61 13.21 4.87
N LYS A 34 -48.54 14.28 5.67
CA LYS A 34 -48.89 15.63 5.24
C LYS A 34 -47.64 16.18 4.61
N GLY A 35 -47.67 16.28 3.28
CA GLY A 35 -46.56 16.80 2.49
C GLY A 35 -45.54 15.80 1.99
N PHE A 36 -45.81 14.49 2.00
CA PHE A 36 -44.93 13.49 1.40
C PHE A 36 -45.72 12.56 0.47
N TYR A 37 -45.23 12.40 -0.75
CA TYR A 37 -45.80 11.49 -1.74
C TYR A 37 -44.83 10.33 -1.98
N ILE A 38 -45.19 9.16 -1.47
CA ILE A 38 -44.37 7.95 -1.47
C ILE A 38 -44.99 6.93 -2.43
N GLU A 39 -44.17 6.41 -3.34
CA GLU A 39 -44.57 5.39 -4.30
C GLU A 39 -43.58 4.21 -4.22
N ASN A 40 -44.08 3.03 -3.86
CA ASN A 40 -43.27 1.81 -3.73
C ASN A 40 -42.02 1.99 -2.84
N GLY A 41 -42.15 2.73 -1.72
CA GLY A 41 -41.05 3.06 -0.82
C GLY A 41 -40.16 4.20 -1.29
N VAL A 42 -40.37 4.77 -2.48
CA VAL A 42 -39.59 5.92 -2.97
C VAL A 42 -40.33 7.21 -2.65
N LEU A 43 -39.66 8.15 -1.96
CA LEU A 43 -40.19 9.49 -1.74
C LEU A 43 -40.01 10.30 -3.03
N LYS A 44 -41.12 10.55 -3.74
CA LYS A 44 -41.15 11.09 -5.11
C LYS A 44 -41.37 12.59 -5.18
N SER A 45 -42.18 13.14 -4.28
CA SER A 45 -42.45 14.57 -4.19
C SER A 45 -42.86 14.95 -2.77
N ILE A 46 -42.85 16.26 -2.52
CA ILE A 46 -43.21 16.89 -1.25
C ILE A 46 -44.22 18.02 -1.51
N ASP A 47 -45.02 18.37 -0.52
CA ASP A 47 -45.86 19.58 -0.60
C ASP A 47 -44.97 20.83 -0.60
N GLU A 48 -45.40 21.86 -1.33
CA GLU A 48 -44.68 23.14 -1.45
C GLU A 48 -44.49 23.88 -0.11
N ASP A 49 -45.34 23.58 0.89
CA ASP A 49 -45.34 24.22 2.21
C ASP A 49 -44.44 23.51 3.24
N ILE A 50 -43.77 22.43 2.86
CA ILE A 50 -42.85 21.73 3.76
C ILE A 50 -41.72 22.68 4.21
N SER A 51 -41.54 22.79 5.52
CA SER A 51 -40.70 23.82 6.14
C SER A 51 -40.27 23.42 7.54
N GLY A 52 -39.22 24.07 8.06
CA GLY A 52 -38.69 23.82 9.40
C GLY A 52 -38.01 22.46 9.53
N GLU A 53 -38.26 21.76 10.65
CA GLU A 53 -37.71 20.43 10.90
C GLU A 53 -38.52 19.36 10.17
N VAL A 54 -37.84 18.55 9.35
CA VAL A 54 -38.42 17.51 8.52
C VAL A 54 -37.94 16.14 8.96
N ASP A 55 -38.85 15.31 9.47
CA ASP A 55 -38.62 13.88 9.69
C ASP A 55 -39.08 13.10 8.46
N ILE A 56 -38.15 12.46 7.74
CA ILE A 56 -38.51 11.62 6.58
C ILE A 56 -39.26 10.37 7.09
N PRO A 57 -40.40 9.97 6.48
CA PRO A 57 -41.18 8.83 6.93
C PRO A 57 -40.41 7.49 6.91
N SER A 58 -40.65 6.63 7.90
CA SER A 58 -39.93 5.36 8.08
C SER A 58 -40.29 4.26 7.07
N ASP A 59 -41.31 4.48 6.25
CA ASP A 59 -41.69 3.62 5.11
C ASP A 59 -40.95 4.00 3.82
N VAL A 60 -40.12 5.05 3.85
CA VAL A 60 -39.24 5.44 2.73
C VAL A 60 -37.97 4.59 2.71
N THR A 61 -37.66 4.03 1.55
CA THR A 61 -36.44 3.29 1.22
C THR A 61 -35.49 4.06 0.32
N GLU A 62 -35.97 5.04 -0.43
CA GLU A 62 -35.14 5.90 -1.30
C GLU A 62 -35.69 7.32 -1.37
N ILE A 63 -34.81 8.31 -1.29
CA ILE A 63 -35.14 9.72 -1.57
C ILE A 63 -34.81 9.99 -3.04
N SER A 64 -35.78 10.54 -3.80
CA SER A 64 -35.61 10.83 -5.23
C SER A 64 -34.63 11.97 -5.49
N GLU A 65 -34.01 11.93 -6.66
CA GLU A 65 -33.14 13.00 -7.15
C GLU A 65 -33.84 14.35 -7.15
N GLN A 66 -33.12 15.40 -6.71
CA GLN A 66 -33.59 16.80 -6.67
C GLN A 66 -34.84 17.08 -5.81
N LEU A 67 -35.24 16.17 -4.92
CA LEU A 67 -36.52 16.29 -4.20
C LEU A 67 -36.70 17.61 -3.42
N PHE A 68 -35.67 18.05 -2.71
CA PHE A 68 -35.61 19.32 -1.95
C PHE A 68 -34.67 20.32 -2.61
N PHE A 69 -34.46 20.25 -3.93
CA PHE A 69 -33.57 21.18 -4.63
C PHE A 69 -34.00 22.65 -4.41
N ASN A 70 -33.04 23.49 -3.97
CA ASN A 70 -33.22 24.88 -3.58
C ASN A 70 -34.34 25.11 -2.53
N ASN A 71 -34.61 24.14 -1.67
CA ASN A 71 -35.60 24.33 -0.61
C ASN A 71 -35.05 25.29 0.45
N ASP A 72 -35.57 26.52 0.43
CA ASP A 72 -35.21 27.60 1.36
C ASP A 72 -36.06 27.60 2.63
N LYS A 73 -36.93 26.61 2.85
CA LYS A 73 -37.86 26.57 3.98
C LYS A 73 -37.46 25.58 5.06
N ILE A 74 -36.78 24.49 4.71
CA ILE A 74 -36.35 23.47 5.67
C ILE A 74 -35.12 23.95 6.43
N THR A 75 -35.09 23.65 7.72
CA THR A 75 -34.00 24.05 8.64
C THR A 75 -33.25 22.85 9.22
N LYS A 76 -33.88 21.68 9.22
CA LYS A 76 -33.30 20.41 9.70
C LYS A 76 -33.95 19.24 8.99
N VAL A 77 -33.17 18.19 8.71
CA VAL A 77 -33.71 16.94 8.18
C VAL A 77 -33.20 15.74 8.97
N VAL A 78 -34.11 14.82 9.29
CA VAL A 78 -33.82 13.51 9.87
C VAL A 78 -34.16 12.44 8.85
N ILE A 79 -33.16 11.67 8.45
CA ILE A 79 -33.25 10.61 7.44
C ILE A 79 -33.18 9.26 8.16
N PRO A 80 -34.28 8.49 8.24
CA PRO A 80 -34.32 7.26 8.99
C PRO A 80 -33.54 6.14 8.30
N GLY A 81 -33.12 5.16 9.08
CA GLY A 81 -32.37 3.98 8.60
C GLY A 81 -33.09 3.09 7.58
N SER A 82 -34.39 3.30 7.37
CA SER A 82 -35.16 2.66 6.31
C SER A 82 -34.71 3.14 4.92
N VAL A 83 -34.29 4.40 4.81
CA VAL A 83 -33.78 4.98 3.57
C VAL A 83 -32.42 4.35 3.27
N LYS A 84 -32.32 3.53 2.24
CA LYS A 84 -31.03 2.90 1.84
C LYS A 84 -30.19 3.83 0.98
N LYS A 85 -30.83 4.70 0.21
CA LYS A 85 -30.19 5.58 -0.76
C LYS A 85 -30.81 6.98 -0.72
N ILE A 86 -29.94 7.98 -0.63
CA ILE A 86 -30.28 9.38 -0.86
C ILE A 86 -29.75 9.74 -2.24
N SER A 87 -30.63 10.08 -3.18
CA SER A 87 -30.22 10.30 -4.58
C SER A 87 -29.51 11.64 -4.78
N ASN A 88 -28.94 11.82 -5.97
CA ASN A 88 -28.19 13.01 -6.34
C ASN A 88 -29.02 14.29 -6.15
N MET A 89 -28.35 15.37 -5.77
CA MET A 89 -28.94 16.71 -5.64
C MET A 89 -30.20 16.82 -4.75
N SER A 90 -30.49 15.80 -3.93
CA SER A 90 -31.77 15.72 -3.19
C SER A 90 -32.02 16.90 -2.26
N PHE A 91 -30.98 17.54 -1.74
CA PHE A 91 -31.03 18.71 -0.84
C PHE A 91 -30.08 19.84 -1.33
N ASN A 92 -29.74 19.85 -2.61
CA ASN A 92 -28.81 20.84 -3.17
C ASN A 92 -29.41 22.25 -2.99
N GLY A 93 -28.60 23.21 -2.54
CA GLY A 93 -29.03 24.59 -2.36
C GLY A 93 -30.07 24.80 -1.26
N CYS A 94 -30.20 23.89 -0.29
CA CYS A 94 -31.05 24.13 0.89
C CYS A 94 -30.37 25.13 1.82
N GLU A 95 -30.36 26.42 1.46
CA GLU A 95 -29.55 27.46 2.11
C GLU A 95 -29.88 27.64 3.59
N ASN A 96 -31.10 27.35 4.05
CA ASN A 96 -31.52 27.48 5.45
C ASN A 96 -31.35 26.20 6.28
N LEU A 97 -30.94 25.09 5.66
CA LEU A 97 -30.69 23.83 6.35
C LEU A 97 -29.47 23.98 7.26
N THR A 98 -29.63 23.69 8.56
CA THR A 98 -28.61 23.85 9.60
C THR A 98 -28.09 22.53 10.17
N GLU A 99 -28.92 21.49 10.18
CA GLU A 99 -28.56 20.16 10.71
C GLU A 99 -29.12 19.04 9.83
N VAL A 100 -28.28 18.05 9.53
CA VAL A 100 -28.67 16.80 8.88
C VAL A 100 -28.35 15.63 9.81
N ILE A 101 -29.36 14.82 10.10
CA ILE A 101 -29.20 13.59 10.89
C ILE A 101 -29.49 12.41 9.98
N ILE A 102 -28.46 11.62 9.67
CA ILE A 102 -28.58 10.37 8.91
C ILE A 102 -28.51 9.22 9.92
N GLU A 103 -29.56 8.41 9.99
CA GLU A 103 -29.66 7.33 10.97
C GLU A 103 -29.08 6.00 10.46
N GLU A 104 -28.72 5.13 11.42
CA GLU A 104 -28.19 3.79 11.14
C GLU A 104 -29.12 2.98 10.24
N GLY A 105 -28.57 2.54 9.10
CA GLY A 105 -29.27 1.79 8.06
C GLY A 105 -29.17 2.42 6.67
N VAL A 106 -28.85 3.72 6.58
CA VAL A 106 -28.56 4.41 5.31
C VAL A 106 -27.23 3.93 4.75
N GLU A 107 -27.18 3.61 3.45
CA GLU A 107 -26.01 2.98 2.81
C GLU A 107 -25.24 3.92 1.87
N SER A 108 -25.91 4.90 1.25
CA SER A 108 -25.27 5.79 0.26
C SER A 108 -25.87 7.21 0.23
N ILE A 109 -24.99 8.19 0.04
CA ILE A 109 -25.31 9.60 -0.18
C ILE A 109 -24.89 9.97 -1.60
N GLY A 110 -25.83 10.41 -2.42
CA GLY A 110 -25.63 10.72 -3.84
C GLY A 110 -24.82 11.99 -4.10
N GLY A 111 -24.40 12.17 -5.35
CA GLY A 111 -23.59 13.31 -5.77
C GLY A 111 -24.35 14.63 -5.63
N ASP A 112 -23.63 15.68 -5.26
CA ASP A 112 -24.17 17.03 -5.06
C ASP A 112 -25.35 17.13 -4.08
N CYS A 113 -25.53 16.12 -3.21
CA CYS A 113 -26.75 15.93 -2.43
C CYS A 113 -27.08 17.13 -1.53
N PHE A 114 -26.09 17.70 -0.85
CA PHE A 114 -26.21 18.85 0.04
C PHE A 114 -25.31 20.02 -0.42
N THR A 115 -24.86 20.05 -1.68
CA THR A 115 -24.00 21.14 -2.17
C THR A 115 -24.67 22.50 -1.95
N GLY A 116 -23.93 23.49 -1.47
CA GLY A 116 -24.44 24.86 -1.31
C GLY A 116 -25.51 25.00 -0.21
N CYS A 117 -25.61 24.05 0.72
CA CYS A 117 -26.33 24.27 1.97
C CYS A 117 -25.49 25.20 2.87
N ASP A 118 -25.46 26.50 2.54
CA ASP A 118 -24.52 27.46 3.10
C ASP A 118 -24.62 27.62 4.63
N ASN A 119 -25.81 27.41 5.21
CA ASN A 119 -26.01 27.42 6.66
C ASN A 119 -25.89 26.06 7.35
N LEU A 120 -25.53 24.99 6.64
CA LEU A 120 -25.40 23.66 7.23
C LEU A 120 -24.21 23.66 8.18
N GLU A 121 -24.46 23.49 9.47
CA GLU A 121 -23.44 23.55 10.53
C GLU A 121 -22.99 22.15 10.95
N LYS A 122 -23.94 21.19 10.95
CA LYS A 122 -23.75 19.87 11.53
C LYS A 122 -24.34 18.74 10.68
N VAL A 123 -23.57 17.67 10.51
CA VAL A 123 -24.00 16.44 9.84
C VAL A 123 -23.63 15.22 10.69
N THR A 124 -24.57 14.31 10.91
CA THR A 124 -24.29 12.98 11.48
C THR A 124 -24.23 11.95 10.36
N ILE A 125 -23.14 11.18 10.28
CA ILE A 125 -22.92 10.13 9.27
C ILE A 125 -22.73 8.79 9.98
N PRO A 126 -23.72 7.86 9.89
CA PRO A 126 -23.72 6.62 10.63
C PRO A 126 -22.74 5.59 10.04
N SER A 127 -22.48 4.53 10.81
CA SER A 127 -21.50 3.51 10.43
C SER A 127 -21.91 2.68 9.21
N THR A 128 -23.20 2.65 8.88
CA THR A 128 -23.73 1.94 7.71
C THR A 128 -23.52 2.65 6.39
N VAL A 129 -23.18 3.95 6.38
CA VAL A 129 -22.90 4.66 5.12
C VAL A 129 -21.60 4.12 4.54
N LYS A 130 -21.70 3.52 3.36
CA LYS A 130 -20.57 2.90 2.65
C LYS A 130 -19.93 3.87 1.66
N LYS A 131 -20.71 4.85 1.17
CA LYS A 131 -20.32 5.75 0.09
C LYS A 131 -20.95 7.14 0.24
N ILE A 132 -20.11 8.17 0.10
CA ILE A 132 -20.51 9.57 -0.11
C ILE A 132 -20.03 9.93 -1.51
N ASP A 133 -20.93 10.33 -2.41
CA ASP A 133 -20.56 10.64 -3.79
C ASP A 133 -19.98 12.05 -3.96
N THR A 134 -19.51 12.32 -5.18
CA THR A 134 -18.87 13.58 -5.59
C THR A 134 -19.64 14.81 -5.09
N ASN A 135 -18.90 15.75 -4.48
CA ASN A 135 -19.39 17.06 -4.06
C ASN A 135 -20.58 17.02 -3.06
N SER A 136 -20.90 15.89 -2.43
CA SER A 136 -22.11 15.72 -1.60
C SER A 136 -22.34 16.81 -0.54
N PHE A 137 -21.29 17.36 0.08
CA PHE A 137 -21.34 18.44 1.05
C PHE A 137 -20.44 19.61 0.64
N GLY A 138 -20.18 19.76 -0.67
CA GLY A 138 -19.36 20.85 -1.19
C GLY A 138 -20.03 22.20 -0.98
N LEU A 139 -19.22 23.25 -0.84
CA LEU A 139 -19.70 24.63 -0.66
C LEU A 139 -20.58 24.84 0.59
N CYS A 140 -20.64 23.92 1.54
CA CYS A 140 -21.34 24.13 2.81
C CYS A 140 -20.54 25.08 3.70
N GLY A 141 -20.74 26.39 3.52
CA GLY A 141 -19.89 27.45 4.08
C GLY A 141 -19.82 27.54 5.61
N LYS A 142 -20.76 26.92 6.34
CA LYS A 142 -20.78 26.87 7.81
C LYS A 142 -20.53 25.47 8.40
N LEU A 143 -20.27 24.47 7.57
CA LEU A 143 -20.13 23.09 8.04
C LEU A 143 -18.87 22.97 8.88
N THR A 144 -19.02 22.78 10.19
CA THR A 144 -17.91 22.70 11.15
C THR A 144 -17.90 21.41 11.96
N ASP A 145 -19.03 20.71 12.01
CA ASP A 145 -19.21 19.49 12.79
C ASP A 145 -19.73 18.34 11.89
N VAL A 146 -18.85 17.42 11.56
CA VAL A 146 -19.22 16.16 10.88
C VAL A 146 -18.91 15.02 11.82
N ASP A 147 -19.96 14.37 12.31
CA ASP A 147 -19.89 13.26 13.26
C ASP A 147 -19.91 11.93 12.49
N PHE A 148 -18.72 11.44 12.14
CA PHE A 148 -18.53 10.14 11.48
C PHE A 148 -18.55 9.00 12.51
N LYS A 149 -19.44 8.03 12.32
CA LYS A 149 -19.54 6.83 13.17
C LYS A 149 -18.89 5.57 12.60
N GLY A 150 -18.41 5.59 11.35
CA GLY A 150 -17.83 4.44 10.65
C GLY A 150 -16.34 4.60 10.31
N ASP A 151 -15.65 3.47 10.20
CA ASP A 151 -14.20 3.40 9.92
C ASP A 151 -13.88 3.12 8.43
N SER A 152 -14.87 2.73 7.61
CA SER A 152 -14.65 2.34 6.21
C SER A 152 -15.66 3.02 5.29
N LEU A 153 -15.20 4.05 4.59
CA LEU A 153 -16.06 4.94 3.81
C LEU A 153 -15.36 5.34 2.52
N GLN A 154 -16.05 5.18 1.38
CA GLN A 154 -15.62 5.77 0.12
C GLN A 154 -16.11 7.22 0.06
N ILE A 155 -15.19 8.17 -0.11
CA ILE A 155 -15.51 9.60 -0.13
C ILE A 155 -15.17 10.15 -1.51
N GLY A 156 -16.22 10.47 -2.27
CA GLY A 156 -16.10 10.97 -3.62
C GLY A 156 -15.39 12.32 -3.71
N ARG A 157 -14.88 12.60 -4.91
CA ARG A 157 -14.19 13.83 -5.26
C ARG A 157 -14.92 15.07 -4.74
N TRP A 158 -14.19 15.95 -4.06
CA TRP A 158 -14.71 17.22 -3.54
C TRP A 158 -15.88 17.13 -2.56
N ALA A 159 -16.17 15.96 -1.98
CA ALA A 159 -17.33 15.76 -1.10
C ALA A 159 -17.45 16.81 0.02
N PHE A 160 -16.34 17.37 0.52
CA PHE A 160 -16.33 18.41 1.56
C PHE A 160 -15.58 19.68 1.13
N THR A 161 -15.46 19.93 -0.18
CA THR A 161 -14.71 21.09 -0.69
C THR A 161 -15.31 22.41 -0.18
N ASN A 162 -14.46 23.39 0.10
CA ASN A 162 -14.86 24.71 0.62
C ASN A 162 -15.73 24.64 1.89
N THR A 163 -15.44 23.71 2.79
CA THR A 163 -16.08 23.64 4.12
C THR A 163 -15.08 24.01 5.23
N PRO A 164 -15.51 24.75 6.27
CA PRO A 164 -14.68 24.97 7.45
C PRO A 164 -14.24 23.67 8.15
N TRP A 165 -15.07 22.63 8.08
CA TRP A 165 -14.76 21.31 8.63
C TRP A 165 -13.53 20.69 7.95
N LEU A 166 -13.45 20.73 6.61
CA LEU A 166 -12.29 20.22 5.87
C LEU A 166 -11.03 21.01 6.21
N GLU A 167 -11.12 22.35 6.27
CA GLU A 167 -10.00 23.21 6.63
C GLU A 167 -9.43 22.88 8.02
N LYS A 168 -10.30 22.55 8.98
CA LYS A 168 -9.90 22.12 10.33
C LYS A 168 -9.12 20.79 10.35
N GLN A 169 -9.25 19.95 9.32
CA GLN A 169 -8.55 18.66 9.25
C GLN A 169 -7.10 18.79 8.72
N ARG A 170 -6.74 19.96 8.19
CA ARG A 170 -5.43 20.16 7.56
C ARG A 170 -4.32 20.19 8.60
N ASN A 171 -3.25 19.45 8.32
CA ASN A 171 -1.99 19.57 9.04
C ASN A 171 -1.11 20.71 8.47
N ASN A 172 0.08 20.88 9.03
CA ASN A 172 1.04 21.90 8.58
C ASN A 172 1.57 21.69 7.15
N ASP A 173 1.48 20.48 6.62
CA ASP A 173 1.88 20.15 5.25
C ASP A 173 0.73 20.36 4.25
N GLY A 174 -0.40 20.91 4.70
CA GLY A 174 -1.59 21.17 3.88
C GLY A 174 -2.45 19.93 3.60
N LEU A 175 -2.20 18.81 4.29
CA LEU A 175 -2.90 17.53 4.14
C LEU A 175 -4.05 17.40 5.13
N ALA A 176 -5.26 17.15 4.64
CA ALA A 176 -6.42 16.72 5.41
C ALA A 176 -6.52 15.19 5.39
N ILE A 177 -6.36 14.55 6.56
CA ILE A 177 -6.32 13.09 6.70
C ILE A 177 -7.30 12.65 7.79
N ILE A 178 -8.23 11.75 7.45
CA ILE A 178 -9.18 11.14 8.37
C ILE A 178 -8.89 9.64 8.46
N GLY A 179 -8.58 9.14 9.66
CA GLY A 179 -8.11 7.77 9.83
C GLY A 179 -6.84 7.48 9.01
N ASN A 180 -6.99 6.56 8.05
CA ASN A 180 -5.98 6.12 7.07
C ASN A 180 -6.22 6.69 5.65
N VAL A 181 -7.12 7.65 5.50
CA VAL A 181 -7.56 8.21 4.22
C VAL A 181 -7.09 9.65 4.08
N LEU A 182 -6.38 9.96 2.99
CA LEU A 182 -6.02 11.33 2.62
C LEU A 182 -7.12 11.91 1.73
N LEU A 183 -7.86 12.88 2.27
CA LEU A 183 -9.03 13.49 1.63
C LEU A 183 -8.67 14.67 0.74
N ASP A 184 -7.76 15.53 1.20
CA ASP A 184 -7.41 16.75 0.48
C ASP A 184 -5.96 17.15 0.75
N GLY A 185 -5.21 17.39 -0.32
CA GLY A 185 -3.86 17.92 -0.35
C GLY A 185 -3.75 19.14 -1.26
N SER A 186 -4.85 19.84 -1.53
CA SER A 186 -4.89 21.00 -2.44
C SER A 186 -4.06 22.20 -1.95
N LYS A 187 -3.76 22.23 -0.65
CA LYS A 187 -2.92 23.27 0.00
C LYS A 187 -1.47 22.82 0.23
N ALA A 188 -1.14 21.58 -0.12
CA ALA A 188 0.22 21.06 0.00
C ALA A 188 1.17 21.77 -0.99
N SER A 189 2.46 21.86 -0.65
CA SER A 189 3.45 22.53 -1.50
C SER A 189 4.87 21.97 -1.34
N GLY A 190 5.69 22.06 -2.39
CA GLY A 190 7.07 21.60 -2.39
C GLY A 190 7.22 20.08 -2.38
N SER A 191 8.10 19.57 -1.53
CA SER A 191 8.29 18.13 -1.31
C SER A 191 7.47 17.68 -0.09
N VAL A 192 6.50 16.79 -0.30
CA VAL A 192 5.56 16.37 0.74
C VAL A 192 5.66 14.86 0.99
N GLU A 193 5.73 14.48 2.25
CA GLU A 193 5.73 13.09 2.68
C GLU A 193 4.33 12.69 3.17
N ILE A 194 3.76 11.65 2.56
CA ILE A 194 2.48 11.11 2.96
C ILE A 194 2.68 10.19 4.17
N PRO A 195 2.06 10.45 5.33
CA PRO A 195 2.30 9.68 6.54
C PRO A 195 2.05 8.18 6.37
N ALA A 196 2.87 7.34 7.01
CA ALA A 196 2.81 5.87 6.89
C ALA A 196 1.47 5.22 7.30
N LYS A 197 0.61 5.94 8.04
CA LYS A 197 -0.75 5.49 8.38
C LYS A 197 -1.72 5.56 7.20
N VAL A 198 -1.41 6.35 6.18
CA VAL A 198 -2.26 6.53 5.00
C VAL A 198 -2.17 5.27 4.14
N THR A 199 -3.32 4.68 3.86
CA THR A 199 -3.45 3.53 2.96
C THR A 199 -4.30 3.85 1.72
N ILE A 200 -5.03 4.97 1.71
CA ILE A 200 -5.88 5.40 0.61
C ILE A 200 -5.65 6.90 0.38
N ILE A 201 -5.42 7.29 -0.88
CA ILE A 201 -5.53 8.67 -1.35
C ILE A 201 -6.83 8.75 -2.13
N GLU A 202 -7.77 9.58 -1.69
CA GLU A 202 -9.11 9.67 -2.31
C GLU A 202 -9.09 10.35 -3.67
N ASP A 203 -10.26 10.27 -4.32
CA ASP A 203 -10.51 10.92 -5.59
C ASP A 203 -10.23 12.42 -5.53
N GLY A 204 -9.41 12.91 -6.46
CA GLY A 204 -9.10 14.33 -6.61
C GLY A 204 -8.30 14.96 -5.47
N ALA A 205 -7.71 14.19 -4.55
CA ALA A 205 -7.09 14.72 -3.34
C ALA A 205 -6.05 15.82 -3.59
N PHE A 206 -5.21 15.70 -4.61
CA PHE A 206 -4.21 16.70 -5.03
C PHE A 206 -4.55 17.35 -6.37
N GLU A 207 -5.79 17.24 -6.84
CA GLU A 207 -6.16 17.72 -8.17
C GLU A 207 -5.76 19.19 -8.40
N ARG A 208 -5.09 19.43 -9.53
CA ARG A 208 -4.59 20.73 -10.01
C ARG A 208 -3.71 21.44 -8.98
N ASN A 209 -3.09 20.69 -8.06
CA ASN A 209 -2.11 21.24 -7.16
C ASN A 209 -0.79 21.45 -7.91
N ASN A 210 -0.61 22.67 -8.41
CA ASN A 210 0.63 23.09 -9.09
C ASN A 210 1.72 23.58 -8.13
N ASN A 211 1.51 23.49 -6.81
CA ASN A 211 2.53 23.88 -5.82
C ASN A 211 3.37 22.69 -5.35
N ILE A 212 2.93 21.45 -5.56
CA ILE A 212 3.72 20.26 -5.24
C ILE A 212 4.73 19.93 -6.34
N GLU A 213 5.93 19.56 -5.92
CA GLU A 213 7.05 19.20 -6.80
C GLU A 213 7.46 17.74 -6.65
N LYS A 214 7.33 17.20 -5.43
CA LYS A 214 7.67 15.82 -5.09
C LYS A 214 6.68 15.27 -4.06
N ILE A 215 6.29 14.01 -4.26
CA ILE A 215 5.47 13.26 -3.31
C ILE A 215 6.19 11.99 -2.91
N ILE A 216 6.39 11.81 -1.60
CA ILE A 216 6.90 10.56 -1.01
C ILE A 216 5.68 9.80 -0.46
N LEU A 217 5.32 8.70 -1.11
CA LEU A 217 4.14 7.92 -0.75
C LEU A 217 4.41 7.01 0.47
N SER A 218 3.36 6.77 1.25
CA SER A 218 3.37 5.74 2.31
C SER A 218 3.67 4.36 1.73
N ASN A 219 4.59 3.62 2.35
CA ASN A 219 4.90 2.24 1.97
C ASN A 219 3.77 1.22 2.28
N LYS A 220 2.67 1.69 2.88
CA LYS A 220 1.45 0.90 3.13
C LYS A 220 0.31 1.27 2.19
N LEU A 221 0.49 2.26 1.31
CA LEU A 221 -0.53 2.75 0.38
C LEU A 221 -1.09 1.61 -0.47
N LYS A 222 -2.41 1.47 -0.50
CA LYS A 222 -3.15 0.44 -1.23
C LYS A 222 -3.88 1.00 -2.43
N GLU A 223 -4.32 2.25 -2.36
CA GLU A 223 -5.20 2.83 -3.36
C GLU A 223 -4.87 4.29 -3.62
N ILE A 224 -4.87 4.65 -4.91
CA ILE A 224 -4.84 6.03 -5.39
C ILE A 224 -6.14 6.24 -6.18
N GLY A 225 -6.96 7.19 -5.76
CA GLY A 225 -8.27 7.47 -6.33
C GLY A 225 -8.25 8.08 -7.73
N GLN A 226 -9.43 8.19 -8.31
CA GLN A 226 -9.68 8.85 -9.59
C GLN A 226 -9.27 10.32 -9.51
N TYR A 227 -8.57 10.84 -10.52
CA TYR A 227 -8.08 12.22 -10.55
C TYR A 227 -7.16 12.64 -9.39
N ALA A 228 -6.65 11.70 -8.57
CA ALA A 228 -5.95 12.02 -7.32
C ALA A 228 -4.80 13.04 -7.48
N PHE A 229 -4.04 13.00 -8.56
CA PHE A 229 -2.98 13.98 -8.92
C PHE A 229 -3.24 14.63 -10.28
N TYR A 230 -4.48 14.62 -10.78
CA TYR A 230 -4.82 15.16 -12.10
C TYR A 230 -4.39 16.62 -12.21
N GLY A 231 -3.65 16.97 -13.26
CA GLY A 231 -3.20 18.33 -13.53
C GLY A 231 -2.18 18.89 -12.53
N CYS A 232 -1.45 18.05 -11.78
CA CYS A 232 -0.30 18.50 -10.97
C CYS A 232 0.91 18.78 -11.86
N GLU A 233 0.90 19.90 -12.57
CA GLU A 233 1.86 20.17 -13.66
C GLU A 233 3.32 20.31 -13.19
N ASN A 234 3.53 20.63 -11.91
CA ASN A 234 4.87 20.77 -11.33
C ASN A 234 5.38 19.51 -10.63
N LEU A 235 4.53 18.49 -10.45
CA LEU A 235 4.94 17.22 -9.85
C LEU A 235 5.93 16.51 -10.78
N SER A 236 7.15 16.32 -10.30
CA SER A 236 8.28 15.78 -11.09
C SER A 236 8.84 14.49 -10.52
N SER A 237 8.57 14.18 -9.26
CA SER A 237 9.08 13.00 -8.58
C SER A 237 8.00 12.35 -7.74
N ILE A 238 7.65 11.11 -8.12
CA ILE A 238 6.77 10.22 -7.33
C ILE A 238 7.19 8.77 -7.58
N GLN A 239 7.26 7.98 -6.52
CA GLN A 239 7.55 6.54 -6.58
C GLN A 239 6.36 5.76 -6.04
N LEU A 240 5.75 4.94 -6.90
CA LEU A 240 4.63 4.10 -6.52
C LEU A 240 5.11 2.94 -5.63
N PRO A 241 4.52 2.70 -4.45
CA PRO A 241 4.98 1.67 -3.52
C PRO A 241 4.47 0.27 -3.90
N GLU A 242 5.26 -0.78 -3.61
CA GLU A 242 4.91 -2.20 -3.83
C GLU A 242 3.68 -2.70 -3.05
N SER A 243 3.16 -1.87 -2.13
CA SER A 243 1.91 -2.15 -1.44
C SER A 243 0.66 -1.83 -2.28
N LEU A 244 0.80 -1.01 -3.33
CA LEU A 244 -0.28 -0.41 -4.10
C LEU A 244 -1.05 -1.47 -4.91
N LYS A 245 -2.38 -1.43 -4.85
CA LYS A 245 -3.28 -2.42 -5.47
C LYS A 245 -4.10 -1.82 -6.60
N SER A 246 -4.55 -0.58 -6.43
CA SER A 246 -5.41 0.12 -7.38
C SER A 246 -4.93 1.54 -7.67
N ILE A 247 -5.11 1.98 -8.91
CA ILE A 247 -4.92 3.36 -9.36
C ILE A 247 -6.16 3.77 -10.16
N GLY A 248 -6.86 4.83 -9.76
CA GLY A 248 -8.08 5.30 -10.39
C GLY A 248 -7.84 5.98 -11.75
N SER A 249 -8.93 6.20 -12.49
CA SER A 249 -8.87 6.84 -13.81
C SER A 249 -8.31 8.26 -13.72
N SER A 250 -7.53 8.68 -14.71
CA SER A 250 -6.91 10.01 -14.78
C SER A 250 -6.10 10.42 -13.53
N ALA A 251 -5.64 9.46 -12.72
CA ALA A 251 -4.96 9.79 -11.46
C ALA A 251 -3.70 10.65 -11.64
N PHE A 252 -2.96 10.52 -12.74
CA PHE A 252 -1.76 11.30 -13.05
C PHE A 252 -1.83 12.02 -14.42
N ASP A 253 -3.02 12.09 -15.01
CA ASP A 253 -3.26 12.80 -16.27
C ASP A 253 -3.01 14.31 -16.06
N GLY A 254 -2.25 14.94 -16.95
CA GLY A 254 -1.78 16.31 -16.84
C GLY A 254 -0.56 16.52 -15.92
N CYS A 255 0.07 15.46 -15.39
CA CYS A 255 1.33 15.57 -14.65
C CYS A 255 2.54 15.74 -15.58
N LYS A 256 2.61 16.89 -16.26
CA LYS A 256 3.53 17.16 -17.39
C LYS A 256 5.02 16.98 -17.11
N LYS A 257 5.46 17.03 -15.85
CA LYS A 257 6.88 16.88 -15.46
C LYS A 257 7.27 15.46 -15.03
N ILE A 258 6.31 14.55 -14.96
CA ILE A 258 6.60 13.14 -14.74
C ILE A 258 7.01 12.53 -16.09
N SER A 259 8.28 12.17 -16.25
CA SER A 259 8.78 11.53 -17.47
C SER A 259 8.69 10.00 -17.41
N ASP A 260 8.88 9.41 -16.24
CA ASP A 260 9.00 7.97 -16.04
C ASP A 260 8.20 7.53 -14.81
N ILE A 261 7.43 6.45 -14.96
CA ILE A 261 6.74 5.79 -13.86
C ILE A 261 6.98 4.28 -13.91
N TYR A 262 7.37 3.73 -12.75
CA TYR A 262 7.34 2.31 -12.50
C TYR A 262 6.00 1.93 -11.86
N ILE A 263 5.22 1.09 -12.53
CA ILE A 263 3.96 0.53 -12.03
C ILE A 263 4.28 -0.78 -11.28
N PRO A 264 4.07 -0.86 -9.95
CA PRO A 264 4.36 -2.08 -9.19
C PRO A 264 3.51 -3.27 -9.64
N TYR A 265 4.05 -4.49 -9.58
CA TYR A 265 3.32 -5.72 -9.92
C TYR A 265 2.17 -6.05 -8.97
N SER A 266 2.15 -5.42 -7.81
CA SER A 266 1.03 -5.48 -6.87
C SER A 266 -0.24 -4.79 -7.40
N VAL A 267 -0.12 -3.88 -8.38
CA VAL A 267 -1.24 -3.15 -8.98
C VAL A 267 -2.04 -4.09 -9.87
N SER A 268 -3.24 -4.48 -9.41
CA SER A 268 -4.13 -5.38 -10.15
C SER A 268 -5.32 -4.67 -10.79
N GLN A 269 -5.56 -3.41 -10.43
CA GLN A 269 -6.64 -2.58 -10.95
C GLN A 269 -6.07 -1.21 -11.35
N ILE A 270 -6.38 -0.76 -12.55
CA ILE A 270 -5.95 0.54 -13.04
C ILE A 270 -7.08 1.16 -13.86
N GLY A 271 -7.29 2.45 -13.72
CA GLY A 271 -8.31 3.17 -14.43
C GLY A 271 -7.92 3.50 -15.88
N THR A 272 -8.78 4.28 -16.52
CA THR A 272 -8.57 4.79 -17.88
C THR A 272 -7.76 6.08 -17.82
N ASN A 273 -6.96 6.37 -18.86
CA ASN A 273 -6.19 7.62 -19.00
C ASN A 273 -5.33 7.97 -17.77
N VAL A 274 -4.76 6.99 -17.06
CA VAL A 274 -4.07 7.24 -15.79
C VAL A 274 -2.84 8.14 -15.95
N PHE A 275 -2.08 7.99 -17.03
CA PHE A 275 -0.85 8.74 -17.30
C PHE A 275 -0.93 9.43 -18.66
N ASP A 276 -0.21 10.54 -18.82
CA ASP A 276 -0.07 11.22 -20.11
C ASP A 276 0.60 10.32 -21.15
N GLU A 277 0.24 10.48 -22.42
CA GLU A 277 0.73 9.63 -23.54
C GLU A 277 2.26 9.58 -23.66
N ASN A 278 2.95 10.64 -23.23
CA ASN A 278 4.41 10.74 -23.29
C ASN A 278 5.12 10.17 -22.06
N THR A 279 4.38 9.68 -21.06
CA THR A 279 4.95 9.10 -19.85
C THR A 279 5.54 7.73 -20.18
N ASN A 280 6.83 7.54 -19.91
CA ASN A 280 7.48 6.25 -20.06
C ASN A 280 7.08 5.31 -18.91
N LEU A 281 6.36 4.23 -19.23
CA LEU A 281 5.85 3.28 -18.25
C LEU A 281 6.70 2.01 -18.21
N THR A 282 7.09 1.60 -17.01
CA THR A 282 7.81 0.34 -16.73
C THR A 282 7.08 -0.47 -15.64
N GLY A 283 7.47 -1.72 -15.41
CA GLY A 283 6.81 -2.60 -14.43
C GLY A 283 5.56 -3.31 -14.99
N ASN A 284 4.45 -3.30 -14.25
CA ASN A 284 3.19 -3.95 -14.63
C ASN A 284 2.40 -3.15 -15.68
N THR A 285 2.98 -2.96 -16.85
CA THR A 285 2.36 -2.18 -17.94
C THR A 285 1.19 -2.90 -18.60
N GLU A 286 1.08 -4.22 -18.44
CA GLU A 286 0.00 -5.02 -19.01
C GLU A 286 -1.37 -4.65 -18.43
N VAL A 287 -1.45 -4.42 -17.11
CA VAL A 287 -2.71 -4.01 -16.48
C VAL A 287 -3.19 -2.66 -17.05
N TYR A 288 -2.25 -1.75 -17.33
CA TYR A 288 -2.52 -0.44 -17.94
C TYR A 288 -3.04 -0.58 -19.37
N TYR A 289 -2.31 -1.29 -20.23
CA TYR A 289 -2.66 -1.39 -21.64
C TYR A 289 -3.94 -2.20 -21.89
N LYS A 290 -4.25 -3.21 -21.06
CA LYS A 290 -5.54 -3.93 -21.13
C LYS A 290 -6.74 -2.99 -20.97
N VAL A 291 -6.65 -2.01 -20.08
CA VAL A 291 -7.73 -1.05 -19.83
C VAL A 291 -7.82 -0.03 -20.97
N GLN A 292 -6.68 0.42 -21.49
CA GLN A 292 -6.63 1.29 -22.67
C GLN A 292 -7.22 0.63 -23.93
N GLU A 293 -7.04 -0.68 -24.10
CA GLU A 293 -7.65 -1.46 -25.18
C GLU A 293 -9.18 -1.57 -25.05
N GLN A 294 -9.69 -1.72 -23.82
CA GLN A 294 -11.14 -1.77 -23.56
C GLN A 294 -11.84 -0.45 -23.90
N VAL A 295 -11.23 0.70 -23.56
CA VAL A 295 -11.78 2.04 -23.86
C VAL A 295 -11.82 2.30 -25.37
N LYS A 296 -10.81 1.84 -26.13
CA LYS A 296 -10.78 1.97 -27.59
C LYS A 296 -11.88 1.18 -28.31
N HIS A 297 -12.53 0.22 -27.63
CA HIS A 297 -13.64 -0.53 -28.20
C HIS A 297 -15.00 0.20 -28.12
N GLU A 298 -15.10 1.30 -27.36
CA GLU A 298 -16.31 2.15 -27.25
C GLU A 298 -16.28 3.40 -28.16
N LEU A 299 -15.15 3.68 -28.83
CA LEU A 299 -14.99 4.78 -29.80
C LEU A 299 -14.40 4.24 -31.13
N GLN A 300 -15.19 4.25 -32.20
CA GLN A 300 -14.87 3.59 -33.48
C GLN A 300 -13.61 4.14 -34.21
N TYR A 301 -12.71 3.21 -34.56
CA TYR A 301 -11.67 3.14 -35.63
C TYR A 301 -10.48 4.14 -35.66
N SER A 302 -9.28 3.66 -35.31
CA SER A 302 -8.33 3.02 -36.26
C SER A 302 -6.87 2.95 -35.75
N ILE A 303 -6.37 1.77 -35.32
CA ILE A 303 -4.94 1.36 -35.28
C ILE A 303 -4.91 -0.20 -35.43
N PRO A 304 -3.94 -0.81 -36.15
CA PRO A 304 -4.17 -2.06 -36.89
C PRO A 304 -4.38 -3.34 -36.07
N SER A 305 -5.19 -4.20 -36.68
CA SER A 305 -5.86 -5.40 -36.16
C SER A 305 -4.98 -6.56 -35.71
N LEU A 306 -5.46 -7.24 -34.66
CA LEU A 306 -5.49 -8.69 -34.43
C LEU A 306 -4.59 -9.55 -35.35
N THR A 307 -3.53 -10.11 -34.76
CA THR A 307 -2.90 -11.34 -35.27
C THR A 307 -2.47 -12.23 -34.09
N MET A 308 -3.43 -12.79 -33.35
CA MET A 308 -3.14 -13.91 -32.42
C MET A 308 -3.88 -15.21 -32.72
N PHE A 309 -4.71 -15.28 -33.78
CA PHE A 309 -5.43 -16.51 -34.13
C PHE A 309 -4.71 -17.46 -35.11
N ARG A 310 -3.37 -17.40 -35.21
CA ARG A 310 -2.55 -18.37 -35.97
C ARG A 310 -1.28 -18.86 -35.25
N ALA A 311 -1.23 -18.78 -33.91
CA ALA A 311 -0.11 -19.33 -33.15
C ALA A 311 -0.06 -20.87 -33.26
N GLN A 312 1.05 -21.41 -33.76
CA GLN A 312 1.35 -22.85 -33.78
C GLN A 312 1.74 -23.32 -32.37
N ALA A 313 1.64 -24.62 -32.08
CA ALA A 313 2.11 -25.17 -30.80
C ALA A 313 3.62 -24.90 -30.62
N GLY A 314 4.04 -24.62 -29.39
CA GLY A 314 5.42 -24.28 -29.03
C GLY A 314 5.62 -22.79 -28.71
N TRP A 315 6.85 -22.32 -28.91
CA TRP A 315 7.23 -20.94 -28.65
C TRP A 315 6.56 -19.96 -29.61
N ASN A 316 5.98 -18.92 -29.06
CA ASN A 316 5.39 -17.82 -29.81
C ASN A 316 5.83 -16.49 -29.20
N SER A 317 5.87 -15.44 -30.02
CA SER A 317 6.25 -14.09 -29.60
C SER A 317 5.23 -13.08 -30.12
N TYR A 318 4.85 -12.12 -29.29
CA TYR A 318 3.97 -11.03 -29.66
C TYR A 318 4.34 -9.77 -28.86
N ASN A 319 4.52 -8.63 -29.55
CA ASN A 319 4.92 -7.34 -28.96
C ASN A 319 6.12 -7.44 -27.99
N GLY A 320 7.15 -8.20 -28.37
CA GLY A 320 8.35 -8.39 -27.55
C GLY A 320 8.20 -9.38 -26.39
N ASN A 321 6.99 -9.86 -26.09
CA ASN A 321 6.74 -10.87 -25.07
C ASN A 321 6.72 -12.28 -25.65
N ARG A 322 7.29 -13.23 -24.93
CA ARG A 322 7.28 -14.66 -25.29
C ARG A 322 6.24 -15.42 -24.48
N PHE A 323 5.61 -16.40 -25.11
CA PHE A 323 4.70 -17.35 -24.47
C PHE A 323 4.86 -18.73 -25.09
N TYR A 324 4.37 -19.76 -24.39
CA TYR A 324 4.43 -21.14 -24.87
C TYR A 324 3.02 -21.71 -25.00
N LYS A 325 2.64 -22.10 -26.22
CA LYS A 325 1.35 -22.73 -26.51
C LYS A 325 1.52 -24.24 -26.47
N LYS A 326 0.80 -24.91 -25.57
CA LYS A 326 0.83 -26.37 -25.44
C LYS A 326 0.17 -27.04 -26.66
N PRO A 327 0.45 -28.33 -26.92
CA PRO A 327 -0.15 -29.07 -28.04
C PRO A 327 -1.69 -29.11 -28.03
N ASP A 328 -2.30 -29.04 -26.84
CA ASP A 328 -3.77 -28.99 -26.66
C ASP A 328 -4.39 -27.61 -27.00
N GLY A 329 -3.56 -26.64 -27.37
CA GLY A 329 -3.97 -25.28 -27.72
C GLY A 329 -4.01 -24.31 -26.54
N SER A 330 -3.87 -24.77 -25.30
CA SER A 330 -3.81 -23.92 -24.10
C SER A 330 -2.44 -23.23 -23.97
N ILE A 331 -2.38 -22.13 -23.21
CA ILE A 331 -1.12 -21.42 -22.93
C ILE A 331 -0.50 -21.97 -21.64
N GLN A 332 0.84 -22.10 -21.63
CA GLN A 332 1.59 -22.47 -20.43
C GLN A 332 1.52 -21.37 -19.38
N THR A 333 1.24 -21.76 -18.14
CA THR A 333 1.35 -20.91 -16.95
C THR A 333 2.15 -21.67 -15.89
N GLY A 334 2.76 -20.95 -14.94
CA GLY A 334 3.64 -21.52 -13.93
C GLY A 334 4.96 -22.06 -14.49
N TRP A 335 5.60 -22.94 -13.72
CA TRP A 335 6.87 -23.57 -14.10
C TRP A 335 6.71 -24.51 -15.29
N MET A 336 7.66 -24.45 -16.22
CA MET A 336 7.77 -25.35 -17.36
C MET A 336 9.21 -25.80 -17.53
N SER A 337 9.41 -27.11 -17.65
CA SER A 337 10.68 -27.69 -18.08
C SER A 337 10.61 -28.00 -19.57
N LEU A 338 11.59 -27.51 -20.34
CA LEU A 338 11.70 -27.76 -21.77
C LEU A 338 13.18 -27.87 -22.15
N ASN A 339 13.56 -28.99 -22.77
CA ASN A 339 14.92 -29.27 -23.24
C ASN A 339 16.01 -29.04 -22.17
N GLY A 340 15.75 -29.45 -20.92
CA GLY A 340 16.68 -29.30 -19.81
C GLY A 340 16.75 -27.90 -19.19
N ARG A 341 15.90 -26.96 -19.64
CA ARG A 341 15.80 -25.60 -19.09
C ARG A 341 14.48 -25.43 -18.34
N LEU A 342 14.53 -24.67 -17.26
CA LEU A 342 13.36 -24.27 -16.50
C LEU A 342 12.97 -22.85 -16.87
N TYR A 343 11.68 -22.65 -17.09
CA TYR A 343 11.06 -21.37 -17.38
C TYR A 343 9.91 -21.17 -16.41
N TYR A 344 9.59 -19.92 -16.13
CA TYR A 344 8.37 -19.57 -15.42
C TYR A 344 7.48 -18.73 -16.33
N PHE A 345 6.19 -19.04 -16.37
CA PHE A 345 5.19 -18.25 -17.07
C PHE A 345 4.20 -17.69 -16.04
N TYR A 346 3.88 -16.41 -16.13
CA TYR A 346 2.86 -15.82 -15.27
C TYR A 346 1.47 -16.40 -15.59
N SER A 347 0.47 -16.10 -14.77
CA SER A 347 -0.90 -16.62 -14.95
C SER A 347 -1.56 -16.20 -16.26
N ASN A 348 -1.07 -15.12 -16.89
CA ASN A 348 -1.46 -14.66 -18.23
C ASN A 348 -0.73 -15.39 -19.38
N GLY A 349 0.25 -16.24 -19.07
CA GLY A 349 1.01 -17.01 -20.05
C GLY A 349 2.28 -16.36 -20.60
N ILE A 350 2.67 -15.17 -20.13
CA ILE A 350 3.92 -14.51 -20.52
C ILE A 350 5.09 -15.14 -19.77
N GLN A 351 6.17 -15.42 -20.50
CA GLN A 351 7.44 -15.90 -19.96
C GLN A 351 8.10 -14.84 -19.08
N ALA A 352 8.46 -15.22 -17.85
CA ALA A 352 9.20 -14.36 -16.94
C ALA A 352 10.67 -14.22 -17.32
N THR A 353 11.22 -13.03 -17.08
CA THR A 353 12.64 -12.68 -17.17
C THR A 353 13.02 -11.80 -15.99
N GLY A 354 14.32 -11.70 -15.69
CA GLY A 354 14.85 -10.96 -14.54
C GLY A 354 14.51 -11.60 -13.19
N PHE A 355 14.52 -10.79 -12.14
CA PHE A 355 14.13 -11.21 -10.81
C PHE A 355 12.61 -11.39 -10.72
N ILE A 356 12.17 -12.50 -10.14
CA ILE A 356 10.76 -12.74 -9.79
C ILE A 356 10.65 -13.16 -8.34
N ASN A 357 9.55 -12.78 -7.68
CA ASN A 357 9.22 -13.20 -6.32
C ASN A 357 7.96 -14.07 -6.35
N LEU A 358 8.11 -15.33 -5.93
CA LEU A 358 7.02 -16.28 -5.79
C LEU A 358 6.84 -16.60 -4.30
N ASN A 359 5.79 -16.05 -3.69
CA ASN A 359 5.42 -16.27 -2.28
C ASN A 359 6.59 -16.03 -1.28
N GLY A 360 7.32 -14.93 -1.47
CA GLY A 360 8.47 -14.56 -0.62
C GLY A 360 9.79 -15.23 -1.00
N THR A 361 9.81 -16.04 -2.07
CA THR A 361 11.03 -16.68 -2.58
C THR A 361 11.42 -16.07 -3.92
N TYR A 362 12.65 -15.56 -4.01
CA TYR A 362 13.17 -14.92 -5.23
C TYR A 362 13.86 -15.93 -6.15
N TYR A 363 13.70 -15.72 -7.45
CA TYR A 363 14.33 -16.46 -8.55
C TYR A 363 14.87 -15.47 -9.58
N TYR A 364 15.79 -15.91 -10.43
CA TYR A 364 16.30 -15.10 -11.54
C TYR A 364 16.26 -15.86 -12.86
N LEU A 365 15.53 -15.31 -13.83
CA LEU A 365 15.34 -15.84 -15.18
C LEU A 365 16.15 -14.97 -16.15
N ASP A 366 16.96 -15.56 -17.01
CA ASP A 366 17.92 -14.81 -17.84
C ASP A 366 17.25 -13.79 -18.78
N PRO A 367 17.37 -12.47 -18.58
CA PRO A 367 16.76 -11.49 -19.47
C PRO A 367 17.60 -11.21 -20.73
N GLN A 368 18.83 -11.72 -20.81
CA GLN A 368 19.81 -11.40 -21.86
C GLN A 368 20.18 -12.60 -22.73
N GLY A 369 19.73 -13.81 -22.37
CA GLY A 369 19.97 -15.02 -23.15
C GLY A 369 19.40 -14.92 -24.56
N SER A 370 19.98 -15.67 -25.50
CA SER A 370 19.46 -15.78 -26.87
C SER A 370 18.72 -17.09 -27.09
N GLY A 371 17.71 -17.11 -27.96
CA GLY A 371 16.99 -18.33 -28.30
C GLY A 371 16.38 -18.99 -27.05
N ASP A 372 16.65 -20.28 -26.83
CA ASP A 372 16.12 -21.01 -25.67
C ASP A 372 16.76 -20.58 -24.33
N ASP A 373 17.89 -19.87 -24.33
CA ASP A 373 18.49 -19.39 -23.07
C ASP A 373 17.75 -18.17 -22.51
N PHE A 374 17.05 -17.41 -23.34
CA PHE A 374 16.23 -16.28 -22.90
C PHE A 374 15.11 -16.75 -21.96
N GLY A 375 15.01 -16.10 -20.80
CA GLY A 375 14.08 -16.38 -19.72
C GLY A 375 14.29 -17.73 -19.05
N SER A 376 15.43 -18.38 -19.26
CA SER A 376 15.79 -19.63 -18.57
C SER A 376 16.25 -19.33 -17.14
N LEU A 377 15.85 -20.16 -16.19
CA LEU A 377 16.23 -20.05 -14.79
C LEU A 377 17.73 -20.18 -14.61
N LYS A 378 18.33 -19.18 -13.96
CA LYS A 378 19.74 -19.22 -13.55
C LYS A 378 19.88 -19.85 -12.18
N THR A 379 20.98 -20.58 -12.03
CA THR A 379 21.39 -21.21 -10.77
C THR A 379 22.89 -20.98 -10.54
N GLY A 380 23.36 -21.27 -9.34
CA GLY A 380 24.72 -21.01 -8.88
C GLY A 380 25.01 -19.53 -8.67
N TRP A 381 26.30 -19.20 -8.75
CA TRP A 381 26.83 -17.85 -8.62
C TRP A 381 26.45 -17.00 -9.84
N GLN A 382 25.84 -15.84 -9.61
CA GLN A 382 25.46 -14.89 -10.65
C GLN A 382 25.91 -13.48 -10.25
N SER A 383 26.59 -12.79 -11.16
CA SER A 383 26.90 -11.36 -11.02
C SER A 383 25.88 -10.57 -11.83
N ILE A 384 25.06 -9.79 -11.14
CA ILE A 384 23.95 -9.04 -11.72
C ILE A 384 24.09 -7.59 -11.26
N ASN A 385 24.28 -6.68 -12.22
CA ASN A 385 24.48 -5.25 -11.98
C ASN A 385 25.60 -4.95 -10.96
N GLY A 386 26.69 -5.72 -11.00
CA GLY A 386 27.84 -5.56 -10.10
C GLY A 386 27.71 -6.22 -8.72
N ASN A 387 26.55 -6.79 -8.39
CA ASN A 387 26.33 -7.51 -7.14
C ASN A 387 26.33 -9.02 -7.37
N TRP A 388 26.90 -9.77 -6.43
CA TRP A 388 26.89 -11.23 -6.46
C TRP A 388 25.67 -11.79 -5.74
N TYR A 389 25.06 -12.79 -6.35
CA TYR A 389 23.92 -13.56 -5.84
C TYR A 389 24.23 -15.05 -5.94
N TYR A 390 23.58 -15.85 -5.11
CA TYR A 390 23.59 -17.30 -5.24
C TYR A 390 22.17 -17.86 -5.33
N PHE A 391 21.88 -18.55 -6.43
CA PHE A 391 20.61 -19.22 -6.69
C PHE A 391 20.80 -20.73 -6.58
N ASN A 392 20.01 -21.42 -5.78
CA ASN A 392 20.28 -22.81 -5.43
C ASN A 392 20.11 -23.74 -6.65
N PRO A 393 21.13 -24.53 -7.03
CA PRO A 393 21.02 -25.46 -8.16
C PRO A 393 20.04 -26.61 -7.93
N GLN A 394 19.59 -26.82 -6.70
CA GLN A 394 18.65 -27.87 -6.31
C GLN A 394 17.52 -27.27 -5.46
N SER A 395 16.37 -27.94 -5.42
CA SER A 395 15.28 -27.62 -4.50
C SER A 395 15.69 -27.90 -3.04
N GLU A 396 15.13 -27.15 -2.09
CA GLU A 396 15.36 -27.32 -0.66
C GLU A 396 14.05 -27.08 0.11
N GLY A 397 13.53 -28.12 0.78
CA GLY A 397 12.21 -28.07 1.42
C GLY A 397 11.09 -27.71 0.44
N ASP A 398 10.28 -26.71 0.77
CA ASP A 398 9.17 -26.24 -0.07
C ASP A 398 9.61 -25.31 -1.21
N LYS A 399 10.92 -25.00 -1.31
CA LYS A 399 11.46 -24.09 -2.32
C LYS A 399 11.90 -24.86 -3.56
N ALA A 400 11.34 -24.48 -4.71
CA ALA A 400 11.76 -25.00 -6.01
C ALA A 400 13.23 -24.63 -6.32
N GLN A 401 13.89 -25.42 -7.17
CA GLN A 401 15.23 -25.12 -7.69
C GLN A 401 15.34 -23.66 -8.16
N GLY A 402 16.49 -23.05 -7.92
CA GLY A 402 16.81 -21.68 -8.32
C GLY A 402 16.41 -20.61 -7.32
N PHE A 403 15.97 -20.98 -6.11
CA PHE A 403 15.68 -20.00 -5.08
C PHE A 403 16.96 -19.26 -4.61
N MET A 404 16.84 -17.97 -4.38
CA MET A 404 17.93 -17.09 -3.94
C MET A 404 18.30 -17.31 -2.47
N LYS A 405 19.59 -17.29 -2.12
CA LYS A 405 20.06 -17.25 -0.72
C LYS A 405 20.00 -15.84 -0.15
N THR A 406 19.64 -15.71 1.12
CA THR A 406 19.44 -14.43 1.84
C THR A 406 19.96 -14.46 3.29
N SER A 407 20.93 -15.34 3.55
CA SER A 407 21.58 -15.48 4.86
C SER A 407 22.91 -16.24 4.69
N TRP A 408 23.51 -16.69 5.78
CA TRP A 408 24.70 -17.54 5.79
C TRP A 408 24.57 -18.73 4.84
N PHE A 409 25.58 -18.91 4.00
CA PHE A 409 25.66 -19.97 3.03
C PHE A 409 27.08 -20.53 2.96
N CYS A 410 27.20 -21.84 3.11
CA CYS A 410 28.45 -22.56 2.92
C CYS A 410 28.52 -23.17 1.52
N ASN A 411 29.48 -22.76 0.72
CA ASN A 411 29.76 -23.32 -0.60
C ASN A 411 31.20 -23.84 -0.66
N ASN A 412 31.37 -25.14 -0.92
CA ASN A 412 32.68 -25.79 -1.01
C ASN A 412 33.60 -25.52 0.19
N GLY A 413 33.04 -25.48 1.41
CA GLY A 413 33.77 -25.22 2.65
C GLY A 413 34.01 -23.75 2.99
N ASN A 414 33.66 -22.82 2.09
CA ASN A 414 33.75 -21.40 2.33
C ASN A 414 32.39 -20.84 2.74
N TRP A 415 32.39 -19.97 3.76
CA TRP A 415 31.19 -19.30 4.23
C TRP A 415 31.04 -17.93 3.60
N TYR A 416 29.82 -17.62 3.19
CA TYR A 416 29.38 -16.35 2.62
C TYR A 416 28.16 -15.87 3.38
N TYR A 417 27.91 -14.57 3.37
CA TYR A 417 26.67 -14.00 3.88
C TYR A 417 25.95 -13.26 2.75
N PHE A 418 24.63 -13.43 2.67
CA PHE A 418 23.77 -12.70 1.76
C PHE A 418 22.75 -11.91 2.57
N TYR A 419 22.53 -10.65 2.22
CA TYR A 419 21.52 -9.82 2.84
C TYR A 419 20.10 -10.25 2.46
N SER A 420 19.08 -9.64 3.07
CA SER A 420 17.68 -9.96 2.81
C SER A 420 17.25 -9.73 1.36
N ASP A 421 17.92 -8.83 0.64
CA ASP A 421 17.72 -8.58 -0.78
C ASP A 421 18.50 -9.55 -1.69
N GLY A 422 19.28 -10.46 -1.10
CA GLY A 422 20.08 -11.47 -1.79
C GLY A 422 21.47 -11.01 -2.23
N THR A 423 21.86 -9.76 -1.96
CA THR A 423 23.21 -9.29 -2.30
C THR A 423 24.24 -9.94 -1.37
N MET A 424 25.34 -10.44 -1.94
CA MET A 424 26.46 -11.00 -1.17
C MET A 424 27.19 -9.88 -0.43
N ALA A 425 27.43 -10.07 0.87
CA ALA A 425 28.19 -9.15 1.68
C ALA A 425 29.70 -9.24 1.40
N THR A 426 30.36 -8.08 1.49
CA THR A 426 31.81 -7.92 1.55
C THR A 426 32.16 -6.95 2.69
N GLY A 427 33.40 -7.01 3.18
CA GLY A 427 33.85 -6.17 4.28
C GLY A 427 33.26 -6.56 5.64
N PHE A 428 33.18 -5.59 6.55
CA PHE A 428 32.59 -5.80 7.87
C PHE A 428 31.07 -5.90 7.81
N ILE A 429 30.51 -6.88 8.51
CA ILE A 429 29.07 -6.98 8.76
C ILE A 429 28.76 -7.08 10.25
N ASP A 430 27.61 -6.54 10.63
CA ASP A 430 27.05 -6.60 11.98
C ASP A 430 25.72 -7.37 11.95
N LEU A 431 25.68 -8.50 12.64
CA LEU A 431 24.51 -9.37 12.75
C LEU A 431 24.02 -9.42 14.20
N ASN A 432 23.50 -8.29 14.70
CA ASN A 432 23.06 -8.10 16.08
C ASN A 432 24.22 -8.25 17.08
N GLU A 433 25.21 -7.36 16.99
CA GLU A 433 26.41 -7.30 17.84
C GLU A 433 27.45 -8.42 17.57
N ALA A 434 27.12 -9.37 16.68
CA ALA A 434 28.06 -10.34 16.15
C ALA A 434 28.69 -9.79 14.87
N TYR A 435 29.96 -9.38 14.96
CA TYR A 435 30.71 -8.81 13.85
C TYR A 435 31.48 -9.88 13.09
N TYR A 436 31.47 -9.81 11.76
CA TYR A 436 32.23 -10.69 10.87
C TYR A 436 32.93 -9.84 9.82
N TYR A 437 33.94 -10.43 9.17
CA TYR A 437 34.58 -9.81 8.01
C TYR A 437 34.59 -10.78 6.84
N LEU A 438 34.03 -10.34 5.73
CA LEU A 438 33.98 -11.05 4.46
C LEU A 438 35.04 -10.41 3.55
N ASP A 439 35.83 -11.23 2.88
CA ASP A 439 36.92 -10.76 2.03
C ASP A 439 36.39 -9.77 0.96
N GLU A 440 36.95 -8.56 0.93
CA GLU A 440 36.59 -7.52 -0.04
C GLU A 440 37.59 -7.38 -1.18
N SER A 441 38.60 -8.26 -1.23
CA SER A 441 39.58 -8.25 -2.30
C SER A 441 38.88 -8.62 -3.59
N ASN A 442 39.18 -7.91 -4.68
CA ASN A 442 38.64 -8.22 -6.00
C ASN A 442 39.38 -9.44 -6.62
N THR A 443 39.41 -10.55 -5.87
CA THR A 443 40.06 -11.81 -6.21
C THR A 443 39.06 -12.96 -6.13
N SER A 444 39.49 -14.19 -6.38
CA SER A 444 38.66 -15.39 -6.21
C SER A 444 38.16 -15.60 -4.78
N ASN A 445 38.70 -14.87 -3.81
CA ASN A 445 38.34 -14.98 -2.40
C ASN A 445 37.20 -14.05 -1.99
N ILE A 446 36.72 -13.17 -2.88
CA ILE A 446 35.70 -12.18 -2.55
C ILE A 446 34.47 -12.81 -1.87
N GLY A 447 33.99 -12.17 -0.81
CA GLY A 447 32.85 -12.60 -0.01
C GLY A 447 33.13 -13.77 0.95
N ILE A 448 34.31 -14.39 0.91
CA ILE A 448 34.64 -15.48 1.84
C ILE A 448 34.84 -14.91 3.24
N MET A 449 34.12 -15.47 4.21
CA MET A 449 34.27 -15.13 5.63
C MET A 449 35.67 -15.47 6.13
N LYS A 450 36.35 -14.46 6.70
CA LYS A 450 37.67 -14.62 7.28
C LYS A 450 37.61 -15.18 8.71
N SER A 451 38.68 -15.88 9.07
CA SER A 451 38.95 -16.35 10.43
C SER A 451 40.44 -16.16 10.76
N GLY A 452 40.79 -16.27 12.04
CA GLY A 452 42.13 -16.02 12.56
C GLY A 452 42.54 -14.55 12.50
N TRP A 453 43.85 -14.34 12.46
CA TRP A 453 44.47 -13.00 12.37
C TRP A 453 44.22 -12.37 11.01
N GLN A 454 43.67 -11.15 11.00
CA GLN A 454 43.44 -10.36 9.80
C GLN A 454 43.95 -8.93 10.01
N LYS A 455 44.69 -8.41 9.03
CA LYS A 455 45.13 -7.00 9.02
C LYS A 455 44.26 -6.22 8.05
N ILE A 456 43.42 -5.34 8.57
CA ILE A 456 42.43 -4.58 7.80
C ILE A 456 42.65 -3.10 8.07
N ASN A 457 42.88 -2.32 7.00
CA ASN A 457 43.16 -0.88 7.09
C ASN A 457 44.27 -0.52 8.10
N GLY A 458 45.32 -1.34 8.16
CA GLY A 458 46.48 -1.13 9.03
C GLY A 458 46.34 -1.68 10.45
N TYR A 459 45.13 -2.07 10.88
CA TYR A 459 44.86 -2.59 12.22
C TYR A 459 44.72 -4.11 12.22
N TRP A 460 45.16 -4.75 13.31
CA TRP A 460 45.00 -6.17 13.51
C TRP A 460 43.69 -6.48 14.21
N TYR A 461 43.00 -7.51 13.70
CA TYR A 461 41.79 -8.08 14.26
C TYR A 461 41.98 -9.59 14.38
N TYR A 462 41.21 -10.21 15.26
CA TYR A 462 41.13 -11.66 15.34
C TYR A 462 39.68 -12.11 15.23
N PHE A 463 39.41 -12.96 14.25
CA PHE A 463 38.12 -13.60 14.05
C PHE A 463 38.25 -15.06 14.45
N ASN A 464 37.24 -15.62 15.10
CA ASN A 464 37.34 -16.98 15.62
C ASN A 464 37.63 -18.01 14.55
N THR A 465 38.58 -18.89 14.84
CA THR A 465 38.73 -20.14 14.09
C THR A 465 37.70 -21.16 14.58
N ILE A 466 37.57 -22.27 13.86
CA ILE A 466 36.68 -23.38 14.27
C ILE A 466 37.09 -24.04 15.60
N ASN A 467 38.34 -23.84 16.03
CA ASN A 467 38.88 -24.41 17.26
C ASN A 467 38.84 -23.44 18.45
N ASP A 468 38.34 -22.21 18.24
CA ASP A 468 38.20 -21.22 19.31
C ASP A 468 36.89 -21.36 20.09
N ASP A 469 36.87 -20.80 21.30
CA ASP A 469 35.72 -20.74 22.20
C ASP A 469 34.67 -19.71 21.74
N GLY A 470 33.75 -20.09 20.86
CA GLY A 470 32.69 -19.19 20.41
C GLY A 470 32.22 -19.52 18.99
N VAL A 471 31.52 -18.58 18.36
CA VAL A 471 31.06 -18.76 16.98
C VAL A 471 32.23 -18.50 16.02
N ALA A 472 32.50 -19.46 15.13
CA ALA A 472 33.54 -19.35 14.11
C ALA A 472 33.30 -18.12 13.21
N GLY A 473 34.37 -17.42 12.84
CA GLY A 473 34.35 -16.18 12.06
C GLY A 473 33.92 -14.93 12.83
N MET A 474 33.38 -15.06 14.04
CA MET A 474 32.98 -13.90 14.83
C MET A 474 34.21 -13.13 15.35
N MET A 475 34.17 -11.81 15.26
CA MET A 475 35.23 -10.91 15.71
C MET A 475 35.40 -10.99 17.22
N ARG A 476 36.64 -11.05 17.69
CA ARG A 476 36.95 -11.02 19.12
C ARG A 476 36.94 -9.62 19.69
N LYS A 477 36.50 -9.57 20.94
CA LYS A 477 36.54 -8.42 21.84
C LYS A 477 36.99 -8.92 23.22
N GLY A 478 37.69 -8.08 23.97
CA GLY A 478 38.31 -8.41 25.25
C GLY A 478 39.61 -9.21 25.13
N TRP A 479 40.03 -9.78 26.26
CA TRP A 479 41.22 -10.61 26.37
C TRP A 479 41.03 -11.99 25.72
N LYS A 480 42.01 -12.42 24.94
CA LYS A 480 42.03 -13.76 24.33
C LYS A 480 43.46 -14.30 24.29
N LYS A 481 43.60 -15.57 24.69
CA LYS A 481 44.86 -16.31 24.59
C LYS A 481 44.95 -17.02 23.24
N ILE A 482 45.97 -16.71 22.45
CA ILE A 482 46.20 -17.25 21.11
C ILE A 482 47.62 -17.83 21.09
N ASN A 483 47.75 -19.13 20.83
CA ASN A 483 49.03 -19.84 20.84
C ASN A 483 49.90 -19.59 22.09
N GLY A 484 49.26 -19.52 23.27
CA GLY A 484 49.96 -19.32 24.54
C GLY A 484 50.17 -17.86 24.96
N VAL A 485 49.95 -16.89 24.06
CA VAL A 485 50.15 -15.46 24.31
C VAL A 485 48.81 -14.76 24.48
N TRP A 486 48.72 -13.81 25.43
CA TRP A 486 47.52 -13.00 25.66
C TRP A 486 47.54 -11.74 24.80
N TYR A 487 46.40 -11.46 24.17
CA TYR A 487 46.12 -10.27 23.39
C TYR A 487 44.81 -9.64 23.86
N TYR A 488 44.67 -8.33 23.68
CA TYR A 488 43.43 -7.61 23.96
C TYR A 488 42.86 -6.98 22.70
N PHE A 489 41.57 -7.17 22.46
CA PHE A 489 40.81 -6.58 21.35
C PHE A 489 39.78 -5.61 21.91
N ASN A 490 39.80 -4.34 21.48
CA ASN A 490 38.93 -3.31 22.06
C ASN A 490 37.44 -3.64 21.91
N TYR A 491 36.63 -3.41 22.95
CA TYR A 491 35.18 -3.65 22.88
C TYR A 491 34.45 -2.74 21.86
N SER A 492 34.97 -1.52 21.67
CA SER A 492 34.38 -0.51 20.79
C SER A 492 34.50 -0.89 19.31
N ASP A 493 35.63 -1.43 18.88
CA ASP A 493 35.92 -1.62 17.45
C ASP A 493 36.62 -2.95 17.10
N GLY A 494 36.98 -3.78 18.09
CA GLY A 494 37.63 -5.07 17.87
C GLY A 494 39.11 -4.99 17.48
N LYS A 495 39.70 -3.79 17.41
CA LYS A 495 41.12 -3.63 17.08
C LYS A 495 41.99 -4.19 18.20
N MET A 496 43.05 -4.89 17.83
CA MET A 496 44.08 -5.33 18.76
C MET A 496 44.78 -4.11 19.36
N ALA A 497 44.86 -4.04 20.68
CA ALA A 497 45.65 -3.05 21.38
C ALA A 497 47.16 -3.35 21.22
N SER A 498 47.96 -2.31 21.04
CA SER A 498 49.42 -2.41 21.01
C SER A 498 50.07 -1.16 21.62
N ASN A 499 51.24 -1.36 22.23
CA ASN A 499 52.04 -0.31 22.87
C ASN A 499 51.24 0.53 23.87
N THR A 500 50.44 -0.12 24.72
CA THR A 500 49.50 0.54 25.63
C THR A 500 49.19 -0.29 26.87
N TRP A 501 48.54 0.32 27.86
CA TRP A 501 48.05 -0.34 29.08
C TRP A 501 46.56 -0.66 28.95
N VAL A 502 46.18 -1.90 29.29
CA VAL A 502 44.80 -2.38 29.33
C VAL A 502 44.57 -3.14 30.64
N ASP A 503 43.54 -2.80 31.40
CA ASP A 503 43.19 -3.47 32.67
C ASP A 503 44.36 -3.61 33.67
N GLY A 504 45.31 -2.67 33.64
CA GLY A 504 46.51 -2.70 34.49
C GLY A 504 47.67 -3.55 33.97
N TYR A 505 47.57 -4.07 32.74
CA TYR A 505 48.60 -4.86 32.07
C TYR A 505 49.13 -4.15 30.82
N TYR A 506 50.44 -4.25 30.57
CA TYR A 506 51.05 -3.66 29.38
C TYR A 506 51.05 -4.66 28.21
N VAL A 507 50.56 -4.22 27.05
CA VAL A 507 50.70 -4.96 25.78
C VAL A 507 51.71 -4.25 24.88
N ASN A 508 52.67 -5.01 24.36
CA ASN A 508 53.79 -4.44 23.60
C ASN A 508 53.42 -4.05 22.16
N GLU A 509 54.41 -3.67 21.35
CA GLU A 509 54.21 -3.26 19.95
C GLU A 509 53.54 -4.33 19.07
N ASN A 510 53.71 -5.60 19.42
CA ASN A 510 53.10 -6.75 18.74
C ASN A 510 51.73 -7.13 19.35
N GLY A 511 51.25 -6.36 20.34
CA GLY A 511 50.01 -6.60 21.08
C GLY A 511 50.09 -7.72 22.11
N ALA A 512 51.27 -8.32 22.31
CA ALA A 512 51.46 -9.39 23.27
C ALA A 512 51.54 -8.82 24.69
N LEU A 513 50.83 -9.45 25.63
CA LEU A 513 50.96 -9.18 27.06
C LEU A 513 52.39 -9.44 27.53
N GLU A 514 53.02 -8.42 28.12
CA GLU A 514 54.29 -8.58 28.84
C GLU A 514 53.99 -8.88 30.32
N GLN A 515 54.59 -9.95 30.83
CA GLN A 515 54.49 -10.34 32.24
C GLN A 515 55.50 -9.59 33.10
#